data_AF-I3UB36-F1
#
_entry.id   AF-I3UB36-F1
#
_cell.length_a   1.000
_cell.length_b   1.000
_cell.length_c   1.000
_cell.angle_alpha   90.00
_cell.angle_beta   90.00
_cell.angle_gamma   90.00
#
_symmetry.space_group_name_H-M   'P 1'
#
loop_
_entity.id
_entity.type
_entity.pdbx_description
1 polymer ?
#
loop_
_entity_poly.entity_id
_entity_poly.type
_entity_poly.pdbx_seq_one_letter_code
_entity_poly.pdbx_strand_id
1 'polypeptide(L)' 'MQFLTTIKNEIPDWAKDIRLNLDGTIARSSLKPADAVGVALAAAYAAKNPFLIEQFKSGLSPEDVNGVLTAAA' A
#
# COMPACT_ATOMS: atom_id res chain seq x y z
N MET A 1 8.16 7.61 3.44
CA MET A 1 7.26 6.92 2.49
C MET A 1 6.30 7.95 1.89
N GLN A 2 6.65 8.58 0.77
CA GLN A 2 5.87 9.68 0.20
C GLN A 2 4.45 9.24 -0.23
N PHE A 3 4.31 8.03 -0.77
CA PHE A 3 3.03 7.46 -1.19
C PHE A 3 1.99 7.37 -0.06
N LEU A 4 2.40 7.11 1.19
CA LEU A 4 1.47 7.05 2.33
C LEU A 4 0.82 8.41 2.60
N THR A 5 1.58 9.50 2.46
CA THR A 5 1.01 10.84 2.61
C THR A 5 0.04 11.14 1.49
N THR A 6 0.39 10.80 0.24
CA THR A 6 -0.51 10.94 -0.92
C THR A 6 -1.84 10.20 -0.69
N ILE A 7 -1.80 8.93 -0.29
CA ILE A 7 -3.02 8.16 -0.02
C ILE A 7 -3.82 8.79 1.13
N LYS A 8 -3.16 9.18 2.24
CA LYS A 8 -3.85 9.76 3.40
C LYS A 8 -4.57 11.07 3.08
N ASN A 9 -4.07 11.85 2.13
CA ASN A 9 -4.67 13.12 1.69
C ASN A 9 -5.95 12.92 0.86
N GLU A 10 -6.10 11.79 0.18
CA GLU A 10 -7.31 11.44 -0.58
C GLU A 10 -8.43 10.87 0.31
N ILE A 11 -8.14 10.54 1.57
CA ILE A 11 -9.13 9.99 2.50
C ILE A 11 -9.97 11.15 3.07
N PRO A 12 -11.30 11.14 2.95
CA PRO A 12 -12.16 12.20 3.48
C PRO A 12 -12.19 12.18 5.03
N ASP A 13 -12.52 13.31 5.64
CA ASP A 13 -12.41 13.48 7.10
C ASP A 13 -13.33 12.57 7.91
N TRP A 14 -14.49 12.22 7.38
CA TRP A 14 -15.39 11.26 8.03
C TRP A 14 -14.78 9.85 8.09
N ALA A 15 -13.77 9.53 7.27
CA ALA A 15 -13.09 8.23 7.20
C ALA A 15 -11.78 8.20 8.02
N LYS A 16 -11.69 8.98 9.10
CA LYS A 16 -10.48 9.11 9.93
C LYS A 16 -9.88 7.76 10.37
N ASP A 17 -10.72 6.76 10.64
CA ASP A 17 -10.26 5.46 11.16
C ASP A 17 -9.51 4.68 10.07
N ILE A 18 -9.90 4.82 8.79
CA ILE A 18 -9.16 4.26 7.66
C ILE A 18 -7.78 4.93 7.56
N ARG A 19 -7.72 6.26 7.72
CA ARG A 19 -6.48 7.02 7.70
C ARG A 19 -5.51 6.58 8.81
N LEU A 20 -6.03 6.35 10.02
CA LEU A 20 -5.26 5.88 11.18
C LEU A 20 -4.79 4.42 11.01
N ASN A 21 -5.68 3.54 10.54
CA ASN A 21 -5.36 2.14 10.31
C ASN A 21 -4.31 1.98 9.20
N LEU A 22 -4.39 2.74 8.11
CA LEU A 22 -3.40 2.68 7.03
C LEU A 22 -1.97 2.94 7.56
N ASP A 23 -1.83 3.94 8.43
CA ASP A 23 -0.56 4.28 9.06
C ASP A 23 -0.07 3.16 10.00
N GLY A 24 -0.97 2.62 10.83
CA GLY A 24 -0.66 1.50 11.72
C GLY A 24 -0.27 0.22 10.99
N THR A 25 -1.04 -0.17 9.97
CA THR A 25 -0.89 -1.43 9.24
C THR A 25 0.37 -1.45 8.38
N ILE A 26 0.75 -0.34 7.77
CA ILE A 26 1.90 -0.28 6.85
C ILE A 26 3.14 0.28 7.55
N ALA A 27 3.07 1.50 8.09
CA ALA A 27 4.26 2.19 8.59
C ALA A 27 4.77 1.65 9.93
N ARG A 28 3.88 1.01 10.71
CA ARG A 28 4.19 0.41 12.02
C ARG A 28 3.95 -1.10 12.03
N SER A 29 4.02 -1.73 10.85
CA SER A 29 3.88 -3.17 10.70
C SER A 29 4.99 -3.92 11.46
N SER A 30 4.68 -5.13 11.93
CA SER A 30 5.69 -6.08 12.44
C SER A 30 6.45 -6.80 11.32
N LEU A 31 5.98 -6.69 10.07
CA LEU A 31 6.68 -7.18 8.88
C LEU A 31 7.88 -6.28 8.56
N LYS A 32 8.80 -6.81 7.73
CA LYS A 32 9.84 -5.95 7.15
C LYS A 32 9.17 -4.86 6.29
N PRO A 33 9.76 -3.66 6.19
CA PRO A 33 9.13 -2.55 5.47
C PRO A 33 8.73 -2.89 4.03
N ALA A 34 9.58 -3.58 3.27
CA ALA A 34 9.27 -4.00 1.90
C ALA A 34 8.12 -5.01 1.87
N ASP A 35 8.12 -6.01 2.76
CA ASP A 35 7.05 -7.01 2.87
C ASP A 35 5.70 -6.36 3.20
N ALA A 36 5.66 -5.39 4.11
CA ALA A 36 4.45 -4.66 4.47
C ALA A 36 3.87 -3.90 3.26
N VAL A 37 4.71 -3.26 2.45
CA VAL A 37 4.29 -2.56 1.23
C VAL A 37 3.88 -3.56 0.14
N GLY A 38 4.58 -4.70 0.02
CA GLY A 38 4.23 -5.78 -0.91
C GLY A 38 2.85 -6.36 -0.63
N VAL A 39 2.51 -6.62 0.63
CA VAL A 39 1.17 -7.05 1.04
C VAL A 39 0.12 -5.99 0.70
N ALA A 40 0.42 -4.71 0.91
CA ALA A 40 -0.48 -3.62 0.54
C ALA A 40 -0.70 -3.53 -0.98
N LEU A 41 0.34 -3.73 -1.79
CA LEU A 41 0.25 -3.81 -3.25
C LEU A 41 -0.61 -5.00 -3.70
N ALA A 42 -0.41 -6.18 -3.12
CA ALA A 42 -1.23 -7.36 -3.40
C ALA A 42 -2.71 -7.10 -3.09
N ALA A 43 -3.01 -6.50 -1.92
CA ALA A 43 -4.36 -6.14 -1.53
C ALA A 43 -4.99 -5.09 -2.47
N ALA A 44 -4.22 -4.09 -2.89
CA ALA A 44 -4.67 -3.08 -3.86
C ALA A 44 -4.98 -3.70 -5.23
N TYR A 45 -4.16 -4.66 -5.68
CA TYR A 45 -4.38 -5.41 -6.91
C TYR A 45 -5.67 -6.25 -6.83
N ALA A 46 -5.85 -7.00 -5.75
CA ALA A 46 -7.08 -7.77 -5.50
C ALA A 46 -8.34 -6.88 -5.45
N ALA A 47 -8.21 -5.68 -4.89
CA ALA A 47 -9.28 -4.67 -4.85
C ALA A 47 -9.51 -3.95 -6.19
N LYS A 48 -8.68 -4.21 -7.22
CA LYS A 48 -8.71 -3.56 -8.54
C LYS A 48 -8.70 -2.04 -8.47
N ASN A 49 -7.97 -1.47 -7.50
CA ASN A 49 -7.86 -0.02 -7.32
C ASN A 49 -6.58 0.52 -8.00
N PRO A 50 -6.67 1.13 -9.20
CA PRO A 50 -5.49 1.56 -9.95
C PRO A 50 -4.68 2.63 -9.23
N PHE A 51 -5.34 3.54 -8.50
CA PHE A 51 -4.64 4.57 -7.73
C PHE A 51 -3.75 3.95 -6.66
N LEU A 52 -4.29 3.04 -5.85
CA LEU A 52 -3.54 2.37 -4.79
C LEU A 52 -2.41 1.49 -5.36
N ILE A 53 -2.66 0.79 -6.47
CA ILE A 53 -1.63 0.00 -7.16
C ILE A 53 -0.42 0.88 -7.52
N GLU A 54 -0.64 2.02 -8.16
CA GLU A 54 0.44 2.92 -8.56
C GLU A 54 1.18 3.54 -7.36
N GLN A 55 0.45 3.89 -6.30
CA GLN A 55 1.07 4.41 -5.08
C GLN A 55 1.96 3.37 -4.39
N PHE A 56 1.55 2.11 -4.29
CA PHE A 56 2.37 1.09 -3.62
C PHE A 56 3.53 0.59 -4.48
N LYS A 57 3.42 0.59 -5.81
CA LYS A 57 4.56 0.30 -6.72
C LYS A 57 5.73 1.27 -6.50
N SER A 58 5.45 2.55 -6.25
CA SER A 58 6.52 3.54 -6.03
C SER A 58 7.31 3.34 -4.73
N GLY A 59 6.86 2.43 -3.85
CA GLY A 59 7.51 2.09 -2.59
C GLY A 59 8.38 0.82 -2.64
N LEU A 60 8.47 0.15 -3.79
CA LEU A 60 9.14 -1.14 -3.96
C LEU A 60 10.15 -1.11 -5.11
N SER A 61 11.07 -2.07 -5.10
CA SER A 61 11.93 -2.34 -6.27
C SER A 61 11.11 -2.92 -7.43
N PRO A 62 11.56 -2.79 -8.68
CA PRO A 62 10.91 -3.43 -9.82
C PRO A 62 10.78 -4.95 -9.66
N GLU A 63 11.78 -5.59 -9.05
CA GLU A 63 11.80 -7.03 -8.79
C GLU A 63 10.68 -7.44 -7.81
N ASP A 64 10.52 -6.69 -6.71
CA ASP A 64 9.48 -6.95 -5.72
C ASP A 64 8.08 -6.69 -6.30
N VAL A 65 7.91 -5.62 -7.09
CA VAL A 65 6.64 -5.34 -7.80
C VAL A 65 6.26 -6.52 -8.69
N ASN A 66 7.19 -7.02 -9.50
CA ASN A 66 6.92 -8.15 -10.39
C ASN A 66 6.59 -9.42 -9.59
N GLY A 67 7.32 -9.70 -8.51
CA GLY A 67 7.05 -10.84 -7.63
C GLY A 67 5.67 -10.79 -7.00
N VAL A 68 5.28 -9.65 -6.43
CA VAL A 68 3.97 -9.44 -5.82
C VAL A 68 2.84 -9.61 -6.83
N LEU A 69 2.92 -8.96 -8.00
CA LEU A 69 1.85 -9.02 -9.00
C LEU A 69 1.72 -10.41 -9.64
N THR A 70 2.83 -11.14 -9.79
CA THR A 70 2.81 -12.53 -10.25
C THR A 70 2.13 -13.44 -9.22
N ALA A 71 2.40 -13.24 -7.94
CA ALA A 71 1.80 -14.05 -6.87
C ALA A 71 0.32 -13.70 -6.60
N ALA A 72 -0.12 -12.49 -6.92
CA ALA A 72 -1.46 -11.99 -6.65
C ALA A 72 -2.47 -12.20 -7.80
N ALA A 73 -2.02 -12.65 -8.98
CA ALA A 73 -2.85 -12.90 -10.17
C ALA A 73 -3.48 -14.30 -10.14
#